data_AF-A0A1B6K5Q6-F1
#
_entry.id   AF-A0A1B6K5Q6-F1
#
_cell.length_a   1.000
_cell.length_b   1.000
_cell.length_c   1.000
_cell.angle_alpha   90.00
_cell.angle_beta   90.00
_cell.angle_gamma   90.00
#
_symmetry.space_group_name_H-M   'P 1'
#
loop_
_entity.id
_entity.type
_entity.pdbx_description
1 polymer ?
#
loop_
_entity_poly.entity_id
_entity_poly.type
_entity_poly.pdbx_seq_one_letter_code
_entity_poly.pdbx_strand_id
1 'polypeptide(L)'
;INQTIVLLKSHNVRVSVIGLAAEVRVCSALCRETGGTYSVVLDDRHFRDLLYQHVEPPPSAAAGSQEASLVKMGFPHHEMTEGRSSSLTMCMCHIDSTSDASKLKSGGYFCPQCRSKYCELPTECRVCGLTLVSAPHLARSYHHLFPVQAFVQLDLHSTDQRYCYSCRVRFGDNEKYVYSCGTCHRVFCLECDMFIHDTLHTCPGCATHQSTFLQQGR
;
A
#
# COMPACT_ATOMS: atom_id res chain seq x y z
N ILE A 1 -0.16 -28.41 20.03
CA ILE A 1 -0.30 -27.72 18.71
C ILE A 1 -1.76 -27.59 18.28
N ASN A 2 -2.57 -28.66 18.30
CA ASN A 2 -3.99 -28.58 17.93
C ASN A 2 -4.79 -27.61 18.81
N GLN A 3 -4.50 -27.54 20.11
CA GLN A 3 -5.10 -26.54 21.02
C GLN A 3 -4.76 -25.10 20.61
N THR A 4 -3.52 -24.85 20.17
CA THR A 4 -3.08 -23.54 19.67
C THR A 4 -3.80 -23.15 18.38
N ILE A 5 -4.03 -24.12 17.47
CA ILE A 5 -4.78 -23.89 16.23
C ILE A 5 -6.22 -23.45 16.56
N VAL A 6 -6.88 -24.12 17.49
CA VAL A 6 -8.22 -23.76 17.95
C VAL A 6 -8.24 -22.37 18.58
N LEU A 7 -7.23 -22.06 19.41
CA LEU A 7 -7.09 -20.74 20.03
C LEU A 7 -6.93 -19.62 18.98
N LEU A 8 -6.05 -19.80 18.00
CA LEU A 8 -5.84 -18.83 16.92
C LEU A 8 -7.11 -18.61 16.09
N LYS A 9 -7.84 -19.69 15.80
CA LYS A 9 -9.13 -19.64 15.11
C LYS A 9 -10.17 -18.86 15.91
N SER A 10 -10.23 -19.07 17.24
CA SER A 10 -11.14 -18.33 18.12
C SER A 10 -10.83 -16.83 18.21
N HIS A 11 -9.56 -16.44 18.03
CA HIS A 11 -9.13 -15.05 17.99
C HIS A 11 -9.12 -14.42 16.59
N ASN A 12 -9.64 -15.11 15.56
CA ASN A 12 -9.64 -14.64 14.16
C ASN A 12 -8.25 -14.25 13.64
N VAL A 13 -7.20 -14.97 14.07
CA VAL A 13 -5.84 -14.75 13.61
C VAL A 13 -5.56 -15.61 12.38
N ARG A 14 -5.27 -14.97 11.24
CA ARG A 14 -4.84 -15.64 10.01
C ARG A 14 -3.33 -15.92 10.08
N VAL A 15 -2.95 -17.18 9.82
CA VAL A 15 -1.53 -17.59 9.79
C VAL A 15 -1.18 -18.13 8.41
N SER A 16 -0.14 -17.55 7.78
CA SER A 16 0.42 -18.04 6.52
C SER A 16 1.88 -18.44 6.76
N VAL A 17 2.32 -19.54 6.14
CA VAL A 17 3.66 -20.11 6.37
C VAL A 17 4.33 -20.43 5.04
N ILE A 18 5.57 -19.98 4.89
CA ILE A 18 6.45 -20.36 3.78
C ILE A 18 7.41 -21.44 4.30
N GLY A 19 7.28 -22.66 3.79
CA GLY A 19 8.13 -23.79 4.11
C GLY A 19 9.39 -23.83 3.22
N LEU A 20 10.52 -24.22 3.80
CA LEU A 20 11.76 -24.45 3.06
C LEU A 20 11.89 -25.94 2.72
N ALA A 21 12.17 -26.26 1.45
CA ALA A 21 12.42 -27.58 0.88
C ALA A 21 11.25 -28.60 0.91
N ALA A 22 10.52 -28.73 2.02
CA ALA A 22 9.49 -29.75 2.17
C ALA A 22 8.22 -29.22 2.85
N GLU A 23 7.09 -29.85 2.53
CA GLU A 23 5.82 -29.57 3.20
C GLU A 23 5.76 -30.26 4.57
N VAL A 24 5.38 -29.47 5.59
CA VAL A 24 5.10 -29.99 6.94
C VAL A 24 3.59 -30.05 7.15
N ARG A 25 3.06 -31.27 7.30
CA ARG A 25 1.61 -31.53 7.44
C ARG A 25 0.92 -30.69 8.51
N VAL A 26 1.59 -30.46 9.65
CA VAL A 26 1.04 -29.65 10.75
C VAL A 26 0.91 -28.17 10.37
N CYS A 27 1.90 -27.61 9.66
CA CYS A 27 1.86 -26.22 9.19
C CYS A 27 0.82 -26.02 8.09
N SER A 28 0.70 -27.01 7.19
CA SER A 28 -0.35 -27.07 6.16
C SER A 28 -1.75 -27.07 6.80
N ALA A 29 -1.97 -27.89 7.84
CA ALA A 29 -3.22 -27.90 8.59
C ALA A 29 -3.48 -26.56 9.32
N LEU A 30 -2.46 -25.95 9.94
CA LEU A 30 -2.57 -24.65 10.61
C LEU A 30 -3.04 -23.54 9.65
N CYS A 31 -2.42 -23.43 8.48
CA CYS A 31 -2.78 -22.42 7.48
C CYS A 31 -4.22 -22.64 6.99
N ARG A 32 -4.59 -23.89 6.71
CA ARG A 32 -5.95 -24.25 6.25
C ARG A 32 -7.02 -23.92 7.29
N GLU A 33 -6.78 -24.20 8.57
CA GLU A 33 -7.75 -23.94 9.64
C GLU A 33 -7.89 -22.46 10.00
N THR A 34 -6.84 -21.66 9.79
CA THR A 34 -6.81 -20.21 10.07
C THR A 34 -7.11 -19.33 8.84
N GLY A 35 -7.35 -19.94 7.67
CA GLY A 35 -7.64 -19.22 6.42
C GLY A 35 -6.44 -18.51 5.80
N GLY A 36 -5.22 -18.95 6.10
CA GLY A 36 -3.99 -18.47 5.48
C GLY A 36 -3.47 -19.38 4.37
N THR A 37 -2.30 -19.05 3.85
CA THR A 37 -1.66 -19.75 2.72
C THR A 37 -0.42 -20.50 3.18
N TYR A 38 -0.24 -21.72 2.66
CA TYR A 38 0.98 -22.51 2.86
C TYR A 38 1.67 -22.73 1.52
N SER A 39 2.93 -22.33 1.42
CA SER A 39 3.73 -22.43 0.18
C SER A 39 5.09 -23.04 0.49
N VAL A 40 5.65 -23.82 -0.44
CA VAL A 40 6.98 -24.43 -0.30
C VAL A 40 7.93 -23.80 -1.32
N VAL A 41 9.09 -23.34 -0.84
CA VAL A 41 10.13 -22.74 -1.68
C VAL A 41 10.79 -23.81 -2.55
N LEU A 42 10.91 -23.49 -3.84
CA LEU A 42 11.60 -24.33 -4.83
C LEU A 42 13.01 -23.79 -5.11
N ASP A 43 13.11 -22.48 -5.33
CA ASP A 43 14.34 -21.76 -5.68
C ASP A 43 14.28 -20.30 -5.19
N ASP A 44 15.39 -19.58 -5.30
CA ASP A 44 15.54 -18.19 -4.84
C ASP A 44 14.63 -17.19 -5.57
N ARG A 45 14.20 -17.47 -6.80
CA ARG A 45 13.24 -16.60 -7.51
C ARG A 45 11.85 -16.85 -6.97
N HIS A 46 11.45 -18.12 -6.89
CA HIS A 46 10.17 -18.49 -6.31
C HIS A 46 10.02 -17.99 -4.86
N PHE A 47 11.07 -18.03 -4.05
CA PHE A 47 11.02 -17.45 -2.70
C PHE A 47 10.71 -15.94 -2.70
N ARG A 48 11.34 -15.18 -3.61
CA ARG A 48 11.06 -13.75 -3.75
C ARG A 48 9.63 -13.51 -4.19
N ASP A 49 9.13 -14.29 -5.14
CA ASP A 49 7.75 -14.19 -5.61
C ASP A 49 6.74 -14.47 -4.47
N LEU A 50 7.00 -15.50 -3.65
CA LEU A 50 6.19 -15.81 -2.47
C LEU A 50 6.21 -14.68 -1.43
N LEU A 51 7.35 -14.02 -1.23
CA LEU A 51 7.43 -12.84 -0.35
C LEU A 51 6.62 -11.68 -0.92
N TYR A 52 6.72 -11.41 -2.23
CA TYR A 52 5.95 -10.33 -2.87
C TYR A 52 4.44 -10.55 -2.80
N GLN A 53 3.97 -11.80 -2.90
CA GLN A 53 2.55 -12.14 -2.70
C GLN A 53 2.02 -11.75 -1.31
N HIS A 54 2.89 -11.66 -0.30
CA HIS A 54 2.54 -11.25 1.05
C HIS A 54 2.76 -9.75 1.33
N VAL A 55 3.31 -8.99 0.38
CA VAL A 55 3.42 -7.53 0.48
C VAL A 55 2.05 -6.90 0.23
N GLU A 56 1.28 -7.43 -0.72
CA GLU A 56 -0.08 -6.99 -0.96
C GLU A 56 -1.00 -7.41 0.20
N PRO A 57 -1.79 -6.47 0.77
CA PRO A 57 -2.70 -6.81 1.85
C PRO A 57 -3.71 -7.83 1.34
N PRO A 58 -3.74 -9.06 1.89
CA PRO A 58 -4.62 -10.08 1.36
C PRO A 58 -6.07 -9.69 1.62
N PRO A 59 -7.01 -10.13 0.76
CA PRO A 59 -8.42 -9.88 1.00
C PRO A 59 -8.81 -10.46 2.36
N SER A 60 -9.53 -9.66 3.16
CA SER A 60 -9.99 -10.11 4.47
C SER A 60 -10.88 -11.33 4.28
N ALA A 61 -10.55 -12.44 4.96
CA ALA A 61 -11.40 -13.64 5.02
C ALA A 61 -12.78 -13.33 5.63
N ALA A 62 -12.94 -12.17 6.25
CA ALA A 62 -14.13 -11.68 6.91
C ALA A 62 -14.84 -10.55 6.13
N ALA A 63 -14.75 -10.53 4.80
CA ALA A 63 -15.41 -9.53 3.94
C ALA A 63 -16.95 -9.40 4.16
N GLY A 64 -17.58 -10.32 4.90
CA GLY A 64 -18.98 -10.22 5.32
C GLY A 64 -19.23 -10.30 6.84
N SER A 65 -18.20 -10.42 7.68
CA SER A 65 -18.36 -10.73 9.12
C SER A 65 -17.51 -9.88 10.07
N GLN A 66 -16.71 -8.94 9.55
CA GLN A 66 -16.02 -7.95 10.38
C GLN A 66 -16.83 -6.65 10.44
N GLU A 67 -17.17 -6.24 11.66
CA GLU A 67 -17.66 -4.88 11.92
C GLU A 67 -16.53 -3.91 11.54
N ALA A 68 -16.80 -3.03 10.58
CA ALA A 68 -15.88 -1.95 10.24
C ALA A 68 -15.79 -0.99 11.44
N SER A 69 -14.79 -1.21 12.29
CA SER A 69 -14.54 -0.34 13.45
C SER A 69 -13.96 0.98 12.98
N LEU A 70 -14.65 2.08 13.29
CA LEU A 70 -14.17 3.42 12.98
C LEU A 70 -13.03 3.78 13.93
N VAL A 71 -11.81 3.79 13.42
CA VAL A 71 -10.63 4.20 14.19
C VAL A 71 -10.44 5.71 14.06
N LYS A 72 -10.33 6.39 15.21
CA LYS A 72 -10.01 7.83 15.24
C LYS A 72 -8.54 8.03 14.85
N MET A 73 -8.31 8.79 13.78
CA MET A 73 -6.96 9.15 13.31
C MET A 73 -6.68 10.63 13.55
N GLY A 74 -5.41 10.98 13.82
CA GLY A 74 -4.95 12.35 13.96
C GLY A 74 -4.04 12.77 12.81
N PHE A 75 -4.34 13.92 12.19
CA PHE A 75 -3.48 14.55 11.19
C PHE A 75 -2.72 15.72 11.82
N PRO A 76 -1.49 15.50 12.28
CA PRO A 76 -0.68 16.55 12.90
C PRO A 76 -0.14 17.51 11.83
N HIS A 77 -0.06 18.78 12.18
CA HIS A 77 0.58 19.79 11.34
C HIS A 77 2.06 19.90 11.71
N HIS A 78 2.90 20.18 10.71
CA HIS A 78 4.31 20.48 10.91
C HIS A 78 4.44 22.00 11.10
N GLU A 79 4.52 22.47 12.34
CA GLU A 79 4.78 23.87 12.61
C GLU A 79 6.28 24.16 12.40
N MET A 80 6.60 24.78 11.27
CA MET A 80 7.89 25.44 11.08
C MET A 80 7.78 26.85 11.62
N THR A 81 8.29 27.09 12.83
CA THR A 81 8.47 28.46 13.33
C THR A 81 9.59 29.13 12.52
N GLU A 82 9.22 29.82 11.43
CA GLU A 82 10.12 30.73 10.73
C GLU A 82 10.25 32.04 11.52
N GLY A 83 11.46 32.28 12.04
CA GLY A 83 11.82 33.54 12.69
C GLY A 83 11.80 33.50 14.22
N ARG A 84 12.99 33.73 14.79
CA ARG A 84 13.33 33.84 16.23
C ARG A 84 13.28 32.52 17.03
N SER A 85 14.49 32.01 17.32
CA SER A 85 14.78 30.98 18.33
C SER A 85 13.71 29.89 18.46
N SER A 86 13.68 28.95 17.53
CA SER A 86 12.87 27.75 17.64
C SER A 86 13.17 27.06 18.97
N SER A 87 12.19 27.10 19.89
CA SER A 87 12.36 26.54 21.23
C SER A 87 12.63 25.04 21.11
N LEU A 88 13.81 24.63 21.59
CA LEU A 88 14.17 23.22 21.70
C LEU A 88 13.15 22.53 22.59
N THR A 89 12.32 21.68 21.98
CA THR A 89 11.21 20.99 22.64
C THR A 89 11.48 19.50 22.68
N MET A 90 11.06 18.87 23.78
CA MET A 90 11.26 17.45 24.02
C MET A 90 10.37 16.62 23.10
N CYS A 91 10.97 15.63 22.45
CA CYS A 91 10.22 14.67 21.63
C CYS A 91 9.71 13.51 22.51
N MET A 92 8.42 13.19 22.41
CA MET A 92 7.82 12.08 23.16
C MET A 92 8.28 10.70 22.64
N CYS A 93 8.83 10.61 21.42
CA CYS A 93 9.40 9.36 20.90
C CYS A 93 10.65 8.91 21.66
N HIS A 94 11.46 9.86 22.15
CA HIS A 94 12.80 9.59 22.69
C HIS A 94 12.93 9.96 24.17
N ILE A 95 11.83 10.27 24.85
CA ILE A 95 11.87 10.70 26.25
C ILE A 95 12.44 9.61 27.17
N ASP A 96 12.13 8.35 26.88
CA ASP A 96 12.60 7.16 27.62
C ASP A 96 13.86 6.51 27.04
N SER A 97 14.30 6.94 25.85
CA SER A 97 15.44 6.35 25.17
C SER A 97 16.74 6.94 25.71
N THR A 98 17.50 6.15 26.47
CA THR A 98 18.81 6.55 27.02
C THR A 98 19.93 6.56 25.96
N SER A 99 19.68 5.99 24.78
CA SER A 99 20.65 5.76 23.71
C SER A 99 20.61 6.78 22.56
N ASP A 100 19.53 7.57 22.43
CA ASP A 100 19.38 8.52 21.32
C ASP A 100 19.84 9.92 21.71
N ALA A 101 20.83 10.43 20.97
CA ALA A 101 21.52 11.69 21.25
C ALA A 101 20.66 12.98 21.08
N SER A 102 19.40 12.88 20.62
CA SER A 102 18.58 14.06 20.29
C SER A 102 17.22 14.09 21.00
N LYS A 103 17.27 14.18 22.34
CA LYS A 103 16.09 14.45 23.19
C LYS A 103 15.40 15.78 22.81
N LEU A 104 16.19 16.77 22.39
CA LEU A 104 15.74 18.09 21.99
C LEU A 104 15.79 18.23 20.48
N LYS A 105 14.62 18.37 19.85
CA LYS A 105 14.51 18.68 18.41
C LYS A 105 13.86 20.06 18.25
N SER A 106 14.26 20.78 17.22
CA SER A 106 13.79 22.15 16.94
C SER A 106 12.47 22.19 16.16
N GLY A 107 12.10 21.10 15.48
CA GLY A 107 10.84 20.93 14.75
C GLY A 107 10.20 19.57 15.02
N GLY A 108 8.95 19.39 14.59
CA GLY A 108 8.23 18.13 14.74
C GLY A 108 6.73 18.27 14.48
N TYR A 109 6.05 17.14 14.61
CA TYR A 109 4.60 17.00 14.44
C TYR A 109 3.91 17.08 15.80
N PHE A 110 2.86 17.88 15.88
CA PHE A 110 2.10 18.07 17.12
C PHE A 110 0.79 17.29 17.08
N CYS A 111 0.57 16.46 18.09
CA CYS A 111 -0.69 15.74 18.24
C CYS A 111 -1.88 16.73 18.32
N PRO A 112 -2.93 16.59 17.50
CA PRO A 112 -4.05 17.53 17.50
C PRO A 112 -4.90 17.48 18.79
N GLN A 113 -4.82 16.41 19.57
CA GLN A 113 -5.62 16.23 20.79
C GLN A 113 -4.90 16.69 22.06
N CYS A 114 -3.63 16.31 22.24
CA CYS A 114 -2.87 16.60 23.46
C CYS A 114 -1.67 17.53 23.25
N ARG A 115 -1.39 17.94 22.01
CA ARG A 115 -0.27 18.82 21.61
C ARG A 115 1.14 18.27 21.95
N SER A 116 1.27 16.99 22.27
CA SER A 116 2.59 16.36 22.44
C SER A 116 3.34 16.30 21.10
N LYS A 117 4.66 16.47 21.15
CA LYS A 117 5.55 16.53 19.97
C LYS A 117 6.14 15.17 19.59
N TYR A 118 6.11 14.87 18.30
CA TYR A 118 6.73 13.68 17.67
C TYR A 118 7.67 14.12 16.55
N CYS A 119 8.76 13.38 16.33
CA CYS A 119 9.71 13.71 15.26
C CYS A 119 9.38 13.02 13.93
N GLU A 120 8.68 11.90 13.97
CA GLU A 120 8.39 11.06 12.82
C GLU A 120 6.93 10.61 12.84
N LEU A 121 6.40 10.31 11.66
CA LEU A 121 5.08 9.75 11.43
C LEU A 121 5.23 8.58 10.45
N PRO A 122 4.39 7.55 10.55
CA PRO A 122 3.26 7.38 11.45
C PRO A 122 3.68 6.93 12.86
N THR A 123 2.96 7.36 13.91
CA THR A 123 3.25 6.95 15.30
C THR A 123 1.99 7.04 16.16
N GLU A 124 1.84 6.16 17.14
CA GLU A 124 0.78 6.26 18.15
C GLU A 124 1.17 7.23 19.26
N CYS A 125 0.26 8.15 19.59
CA CYS A 125 0.51 9.14 20.62
C CYS A 125 0.58 8.50 22.02
N ARG A 126 1.74 8.55 22.68
CA ARG A 126 1.96 8.00 24.04
C ARG A 126 1.09 8.64 25.14
N VAL A 127 0.58 9.85 24.90
CA VAL A 127 -0.20 10.60 25.89
C VAL A 127 -1.69 10.32 25.78
N CYS A 128 -2.24 10.20 24.56
CA CYS A 128 -3.69 10.06 24.35
C CYS A 128 -4.12 8.84 23.53
N GLY A 129 -3.19 8.00 23.09
CA GLY A 129 -3.45 6.79 22.29
C GLY A 129 -3.89 7.07 20.84
N LEU A 130 -3.93 8.33 20.40
CA LEU A 130 -4.35 8.67 19.05
C LEU A 130 -3.29 8.28 18.02
N THR A 131 -3.66 7.50 17.01
CA THR A 131 -2.78 7.18 15.89
C THR A 131 -2.55 8.41 15.02
N LEU A 132 -1.30 8.85 14.92
CA LEU A 132 -0.89 10.01 14.14
C LEU A 132 -0.37 9.56 12.78
N VAL A 133 -1.01 10.05 11.72
CA VAL A 133 -0.67 9.73 10.33
C VAL A 133 -0.65 11.01 9.51
N SER A 134 0.18 11.04 8.47
CA SER A 134 0.11 12.11 7.47
C SER A 134 -0.92 11.75 6.41
N ALA A 135 -1.65 12.75 5.89
CA ALA A 135 -2.58 12.53 4.78
C ALA A 135 -1.91 11.85 3.56
N PRO A 136 -0.65 12.19 3.19
CA PRO A 136 0.07 11.48 2.12
C PRO A 136 0.31 9.99 2.38
N HIS A 137 0.47 9.56 3.64
CA HIS A 137 0.66 8.13 3.95
C HIS A 137 -0.62 7.32 3.68
N LEU A 138 -1.77 7.85 4.07
CA LEU A 138 -3.07 7.25 3.70
C LEU A 138 -3.31 7.33 2.20
N ALA A 139 -2.94 8.45 1.58
CA ALA A 139 -3.12 8.61 0.14
C ALA A 139 -2.33 7.56 -0.65
N ARG A 140 -1.15 7.18 -0.14
CA ARG A 140 -0.32 6.16 -0.76
C ARG A 140 -0.99 4.80 -0.78
N SER A 141 -1.88 4.44 0.16
CA SER A 141 -2.57 3.15 0.11
C SER A 141 -3.81 3.12 -0.80
N TYR A 142 -4.20 4.24 -1.43
CA TYR A 142 -5.37 4.27 -2.31
C TYR A 142 -5.25 3.32 -3.50
N HIS A 143 -4.05 3.05 -4.01
CA HIS A 143 -3.89 2.13 -5.14
C HIS A 143 -4.31 0.68 -4.82
N HIS A 144 -4.24 0.26 -3.56
CA HIS A 144 -4.77 -1.04 -3.14
C HIS A 144 -6.30 -1.03 -2.97
N LEU A 145 -6.90 0.14 -2.69
CA LEU A 145 -8.34 0.29 -2.55
C LEU A 145 -9.03 0.40 -3.91
N PHE A 146 -8.38 1.08 -4.86
CA PHE A 146 -8.90 1.35 -6.20
C PHE A 146 -7.82 1.06 -7.25
N PRO A 147 -7.50 -0.22 -7.50
CA PRO A 147 -6.48 -0.58 -8.46
C PRO A 147 -6.88 -0.19 -9.89
N VAL A 148 -5.89 0.16 -10.71
CA VAL A 148 -6.11 0.38 -12.14
C VAL A 148 -6.47 -0.95 -12.79
N GLN A 149 -7.54 -0.96 -13.58
CA GLN A 149 -7.93 -2.14 -14.34
C GLN A 149 -6.92 -2.44 -15.43
N ALA A 150 -6.62 -3.73 -15.61
CA ALA A 150 -5.76 -4.21 -16.68
C ALA A 150 -6.24 -3.67 -18.04
N PHE A 151 -5.30 -3.18 -18.84
CA PHE A 151 -5.63 -2.67 -20.17
C PHE A 151 -5.94 -3.80 -21.13
N VAL A 152 -6.86 -3.53 -22.05
CA VAL A 152 -7.26 -4.49 -23.09
C VAL A 152 -6.21 -4.47 -24.19
N GLN A 153 -5.61 -5.63 -24.44
CA GLN A 153 -4.68 -5.82 -25.56
C GLN A 153 -5.44 -5.80 -26.89
N LEU A 154 -5.01 -4.95 -27.81
CA LEU A 154 -5.57 -4.78 -29.15
C LEU A 154 -4.49 -4.93 -30.21
N ASP A 155 -4.87 -5.35 -31.40
CA ASP A 155 -3.96 -5.36 -32.56
C ASP A 155 -3.71 -3.93 -33.06
N LEU A 156 -2.46 -3.60 -33.41
CA LEU A 156 -2.10 -2.26 -33.88
C LEU A 156 -2.93 -1.82 -35.11
N HIS A 157 -3.30 -2.75 -35.99
CA HIS A 157 -4.12 -2.49 -37.17
C HIS A 157 -5.59 -2.12 -36.84
N SER A 158 -6.06 -2.44 -35.63
CA SER A 158 -7.44 -2.17 -35.21
C SER A 158 -7.63 -0.73 -34.69
N THR A 159 -6.55 0.01 -34.48
CA THR A 159 -6.60 1.38 -33.94
C THR A 159 -6.08 2.40 -34.96
N ASP A 160 -6.72 3.56 -35.01
CA ASP A 160 -6.24 4.72 -35.78
C ASP A 160 -5.17 5.52 -35.01
N GLN A 161 -4.97 5.23 -33.72
CA GLN A 161 -3.97 5.90 -32.89
C GLN A 161 -2.56 5.37 -33.17
N ARG A 162 -1.71 6.22 -33.77
CA ARG A 162 -0.32 5.87 -34.11
C ARG A 162 0.72 6.20 -33.03
N TYR A 163 0.30 6.83 -31.94
CA TYR A 163 1.18 7.29 -30.87
C TYR A 163 0.66 6.86 -29.51
N CYS A 164 1.56 6.48 -28.62
CA CYS A 164 1.24 6.25 -27.22
C CYS A 164 0.79 7.55 -26.55
N TYR A 165 -0.31 7.51 -25.79
CA TYR A 165 -0.85 8.67 -25.11
C TYR A 165 0.13 9.26 -24.06
N SER A 166 0.85 8.39 -23.34
CA SER A 166 1.74 8.79 -22.24
C SER A 166 3.12 9.25 -22.72
N CYS A 167 3.89 8.36 -23.35
CA CYS A 167 5.28 8.67 -23.77
C CYS A 167 5.39 9.36 -25.14
N ARG A 168 4.28 9.49 -25.89
CA ARG A 168 4.23 10.07 -27.25
C ARG A 168 5.12 9.36 -28.29
N VAL A 169 5.64 8.17 -27.98
CA VAL A 169 6.37 7.33 -28.93
C VAL A 169 5.40 6.84 -30.00
N ARG A 170 5.86 6.84 -31.26
CA ARG A 170 5.11 6.30 -32.40
C ARG A 170 5.19 4.78 -32.37
N PHE A 171 4.05 4.10 -32.52
CA PHE A 171 4.03 2.65 -32.64
C PHE A 171 4.77 2.24 -33.91
N GLY A 172 5.76 1.37 -33.76
CA GLY A 172 6.55 0.86 -34.88
C GLY A 172 5.85 -0.30 -35.58
N ASP A 173 6.18 -0.55 -36.84
CA ASP A 173 5.62 -1.70 -37.59
C ASP A 173 6.01 -3.07 -36.99
N ASN A 174 6.99 -3.09 -36.07
CA ASN A 174 7.42 -4.28 -35.34
C ASN A 174 6.52 -4.60 -34.13
N GLU A 175 5.73 -3.64 -33.65
CA GLU A 175 4.85 -3.81 -32.49
C GLU A 175 3.49 -4.33 -32.97
N LYS A 176 3.15 -5.57 -32.60
CA LYS A 176 1.87 -6.18 -32.99
C LYS A 176 0.70 -5.69 -32.14
N TYR A 177 0.98 -5.33 -30.89
CA TYR A 177 -0.05 -5.11 -29.88
C TYR A 177 0.07 -3.74 -29.22
N VAL A 178 -1.07 -3.17 -28.89
CA VAL A 178 -1.22 -1.95 -28.12
C VAL A 178 -2.23 -2.17 -26.99
N TYR A 179 -2.13 -1.37 -25.93
CA TYR A 179 -2.93 -1.56 -24.72
C TYR A 179 -3.90 -0.40 -24.54
N SER A 180 -5.20 -0.69 -24.46
CA SER A 180 -6.25 0.33 -24.33
C SER A 180 -6.90 0.29 -22.97
N CYS A 181 -7.05 1.47 -22.36
CA CYS A 181 -7.75 1.61 -21.09
C CYS A 181 -9.26 1.47 -21.29
N GLY A 182 -9.92 0.60 -20.51
CA GLY A 182 -11.37 0.36 -20.58
C GLY A 182 -12.25 1.55 -20.21
N THR A 183 -11.72 2.54 -19.48
CA THR A 183 -12.48 3.70 -18.99
C THR A 183 -12.31 4.94 -19.87
N CYS A 184 -11.07 5.30 -20.23
CA CYS A 184 -10.79 6.50 -21.03
C CYS A 184 -10.53 6.21 -22.52
N HIS A 185 -10.46 4.93 -22.91
CA HIS A 185 -10.22 4.46 -24.28
C HIS A 185 -8.97 5.04 -24.96
N ARG A 186 -7.99 5.47 -24.15
CA ARG A 186 -6.66 5.89 -24.63
C ARG A 186 -5.75 4.68 -24.81
N VAL A 187 -4.88 4.77 -25.81
CA VAL A 187 -3.95 3.69 -26.18
C VAL A 187 -2.54 3.97 -25.64
N PHE A 188 -1.90 2.93 -25.12
CA PHE A 188 -0.58 2.94 -24.49
C PHE A 188 0.31 1.84 -25.10
N CYS A 189 1.63 2.06 -25.10
CA CYS A 189 2.62 1.02 -25.41
C CYS A 189 2.82 0.08 -24.21
N LEU A 190 3.50 -1.06 -24.42
CA LEU A 190 3.79 -2.04 -23.37
C LEU A 190 4.54 -1.42 -22.18
N GLU A 191 5.56 -0.61 -22.44
CA GLU A 191 6.35 0.00 -21.38
C GLU A 191 5.52 0.95 -20.51
N CYS A 192 4.61 1.71 -21.15
CA CYS A 192 3.69 2.59 -20.43
C CYS A 192 2.65 1.79 -19.65
N ASP A 193 2.15 0.68 -20.20
CA ASP A 193 1.23 -0.22 -19.51
C ASP A 193 1.86 -0.79 -18.23
N MET A 194 3.07 -1.35 -18.33
CA MET A 194 3.83 -1.84 -17.17
C MET A 194 4.10 -0.73 -16.15
N PHE A 195 4.57 0.44 -16.59
CA PHE A 195 4.83 1.56 -15.69
C PHE A 195 3.58 2.04 -14.96
N ILE A 196 2.42 2.05 -15.64
CA ILE A 196 1.15 2.45 -15.05
C ILE A 196 0.71 1.45 -13.98
N HIS A 197 0.84 0.15 -14.22
CA HIS A 197 0.38 -0.88 -13.29
C HIS A 197 1.34 -1.12 -12.13
N ASP A 198 2.66 -1.01 -12.35
CA ASP A 198 3.67 -1.37 -11.35
C ASP A 198 4.13 -0.18 -10.49
N THR A 199 4.13 1.04 -11.04
CA THR A 199 4.75 2.20 -10.37
C THR A 199 3.78 3.36 -10.17
N LEU A 200 3.08 3.78 -11.23
CA LEU A 200 2.23 4.96 -11.17
C LEU A 200 0.90 4.68 -10.47
N HIS A 201 0.40 3.44 -10.60
CA HIS A 201 -0.91 2.97 -10.15
C HIS A 201 -2.06 3.93 -10.46
N THR A 202 -1.97 4.67 -11.56
CA THR A 202 -2.98 5.63 -12.01
C THR A 202 -2.86 5.79 -13.52
N CYS A 203 -3.98 5.63 -14.24
CA CYS A 203 -4.01 5.85 -15.67
C CYS A 203 -3.93 7.36 -15.99
N PRO A 204 -2.91 7.86 -16.74
CA PRO A 204 -2.79 9.28 -17.09
C PRO A 204 -3.99 9.80 -17.90
N GLY A 205 -4.59 8.94 -18.72
CA GLY A 205 -5.79 9.28 -19.50
C GLY A 205 -7.00 9.58 -18.61
N CYS A 206 -7.22 8.74 -17.60
CA CYS A 206 -8.33 8.91 -16.66
C CYS A 206 -8.13 10.12 -15.73
N ALA A 207 -6.88 10.37 -15.32
CA ALA A 207 -6.53 11.49 -14.45
C ALA A 207 -6.66 12.86 -15.16
N THR A 208 -6.47 12.91 -16.48
CA THR A 208 -6.56 14.15 -17.26
C THR A 208 -8.01 14.50 -17.64
N HIS A 209 -8.90 13.51 -17.75
CA HIS A 209 -10.31 13.72 -18.13
C HIS A 209 -11.20 13.84 -16.89
N GLN A 210 -11.82 15.01 -16.69
CA GLN A 210 -12.63 15.32 -15.51
C GLN A 210 -13.85 14.39 -15.36
N SER A 211 -14.42 13.90 -16.46
CA SER A 211 -15.55 12.97 -16.47
C SER A 211 -15.18 11.57 -15.97
N THR A 212 -13.96 11.10 -16.27
CA THR A 212 -13.46 9.78 -15.85
C THR A 212 -12.82 9.82 -14.46
N PHE A 213 -12.25 10.96 -14.05
CA PHE A 213 -11.65 11.13 -12.72
C PHE A 213 -12.68 10.94 -11.60
N LEU A 214 -13.89 11.47 -11.76
CA LEU A 214 -14.97 11.34 -10.77
C LEU A 214 -15.53 9.91 -10.64
N GLN A 215 -15.31 9.05 -11.64
CA GLN A 215 -15.73 7.65 -11.60
C GLN A 215 -14.72 6.75 -10.86
N GLN A 216 -13.47 7.16 -10.71
CA GLN A 216 -12.45 6.40 -9.96
C GLN A 216 -12.53 6.59 -8.43
N GLY A 217 -13.22 7.62 -7.95
CA GLY A 217 -13.39 7.94 -6.52
C GLY A 217 -14.72 7.51 -5.91
N ARG A 218 -15.53 6.71 -6.64
CA ARG A 218 -16.80 6.14 -6.15
C ARG A 218 -16.71 4.64 -6.00
#